data_AF-A0A6C0LD39-F1
#
_entry.id   AF-A0A6C0LD39-F1
#
_cell.length_a   1.000
_cell.length_b   1.000
_cell.length_c   1.000
_cell.angle_alpha   90.00
_cell.angle_beta   90.00
_cell.angle_gamma   90.00
#
_symmetry.space_group_name_H-M   'P 1'
#
loop_
_entity.id
_entity.type
_entity.pdbx_description
1 polymer ?
#
loop_
_entity_poly.entity_id
_entity_poly.type
_entity_poly.pdbx_seq_one_letter_code
_entity_poly.pdbx_strand_id
1 'polypeptide(L)' 'MTKHKSEDFKLSAVKYFLENKDTQENTCKIFKCSVISLLRWTKRYKEEKEIKRHNRKRIF' A
#
# COMPACT_ATOMS: atom_id res chain seq x y z
N MET A 1 0.51 -1.16 -20.53
CA MET A 1 1.13 -0.53 -19.33
C MET A 1 0.27 -0.83 -18.11
N THR A 2 0.80 -1.52 -17.10
CA THR A 2 0.07 -1.66 -15.82
C THR A 2 0.04 -0.29 -15.12
N LYS A 3 -1.16 0.26 -14.89
CA LYS A 3 -1.31 1.51 -14.13
C LYS A 3 -0.89 1.24 -12.69
N HIS A 4 0.31 1.70 -12.33
CA HIS A 4 0.76 1.65 -10.95
C HIS A 4 -0.04 2.67 -10.12
N LYS A 5 -0.56 2.23 -8.97
CA LYS A 5 -1.21 3.15 -8.03
C LYS A 5 -0.16 4.07 -7.39
N SER A 6 -0.50 5.35 -7.27
CA SER A 6 0.32 6.38 -6.62
C SER A 6 0.65 6.02 -5.16
N GLU A 7 1.70 6.61 -4.61
CA GLU A 7 2.14 6.36 -3.23
C GLU A 7 1.10 6.86 -2.23
N ASP A 8 0.53 8.04 -2.46
CA ASP A 8 -0.54 8.62 -1.62
C ASP A 8 -1.77 7.72 -1.55
N PHE A 9 -2.12 7.07 -2.67
CA PHE A 9 -3.21 6.11 -2.72
C PHE A 9 -2.96 4.93 -1.77
N LYS A 10 -1.75 4.38 -1.78
CA LYS A 10 -1.36 3.25 -0.92
C LYS A 10 -1.38 3.67 0.54
N LEU A 11 -0.88 4.87 0.83
CA LEU A 11 -0.80 5.42 2.17
C LEU A 11 -2.19 5.66 2.75
N SER A 12 -3.11 6.18 1.94
CA SER A 12 -4.52 6.38 2.33
C SER A 12 -5.21 5.06 2.64
N ALA A 13 -5.00 4.02 1.82
CA ALA A 13 -5.55 2.69 2.07
C ALA A 13 -5.02 2.06 3.37
N VAL A 14 -3.72 2.22 3.63
CA VAL A 14 -3.09 1.71 4.87
C VAL A 14 -3.59 2.46 6.10
N LYS A 15 -3.69 3.79 6.04
CA LYS A 15 -4.23 4.59 7.15
C LYS A 15 -5.68 4.23 7.44
N TYR A 16 -6.52 4.13 6.41
CA TYR A 16 -7.92 3.71 6.57
C TYR A 16 -8.04 2.35 7.28
N PHE A 17 -7.22 1.37 6.90
CA PHE A 17 -7.18 0.05 7.54
C PHE A 17 -6.78 0.12 9.01
N LEU A 18 -5.77 0.94 9.33
CA LEU A 18 -5.25 1.08 10.70
C LEU A 18 -6.21 1.87 11.62
N GLU A 19 -6.86 2.91 11.10
CA GLU A 19 -7.78 3.77 11.86
C GLU A 19 -9.14 3.10 12.10
N ASN A 20 -9.74 2.51 11.06
CA ASN A 20 -11.06 1.89 11.18
C ASN A 20 -11.04 0.50 11.84
N LYS A 21 -9.85 -0.09 12.06
CA LYS A 21 -9.68 -1.51 12.48
C LYS A 21 -10.53 -2.48 11.64
N ASP A 22 -10.76 -2.10 10.39
CA ASP A 22 -11.63 -2.81 9.47
C ASP A 22 -10.93 -4.08 8.96
N THR A 23 -11.67 -5.00 8.35
CA THR A 23 -11.02 -6.17 7.75
C THR A 23 -10.26 -5.78 6.49
N GLN A 24 -9.19 -6.52 6.19
CA GLN A 24 -8.39 -6.32 4.99
C GLN A 24 -9.25 -6.47 3.73
N GLU A 25 -10.23 -7.38 3.75
CA GLU A 25 -11.15 -7.61 2.65
C GLU A 25 -12.07 -6.40 2.40
N ASN A 26 -12.65 -5.81 3.45
CA ASN A 26 -13.49 -4.62 3.32
C ASN A 26 -12.70 -3.44 2.78
N THR A 27 -11.51 -3.20 3.34
CA THR A 27 -10.62 -2.15 2.86
C THR A 27 -10.26 -2.39 1.38
N CYS A 28 -9.97 -3.63 1.00
CA CYS A 28 -9.68 -4.00 -0.38
C CYS A 28 -10.86 -3.79 -1.34
N LYS A 29 -12.10 -4.03 -0.90
CA LYS A 29 -13.32 -3.76 -1.67
C LYS A 29 -13.49 -2.25 -1.92
N ILE A 30 -13.30 -1.42 -0.89
CA ILE A 30 -13.40 0.05 -0.99
C ILE A 30 -12.32 0.62 -1.92
N PHE A 31 -11.06 0.24 -1.70
CA PHE A 31 -9.91 0.75 -2.45
C PHE A 31 -9.67 -0.01 -3.77
N LYS A 32 -10.52 -0.97 -4.13
CA LYS A 32 -10.39 -1.83 -5.31
C LYS A 32 -8.94 -2.35 -5.46
N CYS A 33 -8.39 -2.89 -4.37
CA CYS A 33 -7.02 -3.43 -4.34
C CYS A 33 -7.03 -4.89 -3.87
N SER A 34 -5.96 -5.62 -4.16
CA SER A 34 -5.79 -7.00 -3.68
C SER A 34 -5.33 -7.00 -2.21
N VAL A 35 -5.83 -7.95 -1.42
CA VAL A 35 -5.45 -8.16 -0.01
C VAL A 35 -3.94 -8.31 0.15
N ILE A 36 -3.29 -9.02 -0.77
CA ILE A 36 -1.83 -9.19 -0.79
C ILE A 36 -1.12 -7.85 -0.96
N SER A 37 -1.67 -6.95 -1.78
CA SER A 37 -1.10 -5.61 -1.97
C SER A 37 -1.21 -4.79 -0.69
N LEU A 38 -2.38 -4.80 -0.05
CA LEU A 38 -2.63 -4.09 1.21
C LEU A 38 -1.72 -4.61 2.34
N LEU A 39 -1.53 -5.92 2.45
CA LEU A 39 -0.59 -6.57 3.37
C LEU A 39 0.85 -6.10 3.15
N ARG A 40 1.28 -6.03 1.89
CA ARG A 40 2.64 -5.58 1.54
C ARG A 40 2.85 -4.10 1.89
N TRP A 41 1.84 -3.27 1.67
CA TRP A 41 1.89 -1.85 2.00
C TRP A 41 1.88 -1.61 3.51
N THR A 42 1.03 -2.31 4.25
CA THR A 42 0.99 -2.24 5.72
C THR A 42 2.30 -2.72 6.34
N LYS A 43 2.91 -3.79 5.83
CA LYS A 43 4.23 -4.27 6.29
C LYS A 43 5.30 -3.20 6.10
N ARG A 44 5.41 -2.64 4.90
CA ARG A 44 6.36 -1.53 4.61
C ARG A 44 6.10 -0.31 5.48
N TYR A 45 4.84 0.07 5.65
CA TYR A 45 4.47 1.20 6.49
C TYR A 45 4.85 0.97 7.97
N LYS A 46 4.79 -0.27 8.47
CA LYS A 46 5.26 -0.60 9.82
C LYS A 46 6.79 -0.51 9.95
N GLU A 47 7.53 -0.89 8.92
CA GLU A 47 9.00 -0.89 8.91
C GLU A 47 9.59 0.51 8.70
N GLU A 48 9.08 1.25 7.70
CA GLU A 48 9.68 2.51 7.22
C GLU A 48 8.85 3.75 7.58
N LYS A 49 7.61 3.58 8.10
CA LYS A 49 6.59 4.65 8.25
C LYS A 49 6.23 5.39 6.96
N GLU A 50 6.78 4.96 5.83
CA GLU A 50 6.58 5.55 4.51
C GLU A 50 6.43 4.45 3.46
N ILE A 51 5.78 4.77 2.33
CA ILE A 51 5.62 3.85 1.19
C ILE A 51 6.25 4.51 -0.02
N LYS A 52 7.59 4.55 -0.07
CA LYS A 52 8.34 5.14 -1.19
C LYS A 52 8.74 4.09 -2.22
N ARG A 53 8.76 4.48 -3.50
CA ARG A 53 9.34 3.70 -4.58
C ARG A 53 10.85 3.82 -4.50
N HIS A 54 11.52 2.72 -4.14
CA HIS A 54 12.98 2.68 -4.28
C HIS A 54 13.35 2.65 -5.76
N ASN A 55 14.05 3.68 -6.21
CA ASN A 55 14.70 3.65 -7.50
C ASN A 55 15.81 2.59 -7.46
N ARG A 56 15.76 1.61 -8.36
CA ARG A 56 16.87 0.67 -8.53
C ARG A 56 18.07 1.46 -9.05
N LYS A 57 19.23 1.32 -8.42
CA LYS A 57 20.49 1.81 -9.01
C LYS A 57 20.68 1.10 -10.35
N ARG A 58 20.93 1.86 -11.43
CA ARG A 58 21.38 1.24 -12.68
C ARG A 58 22.71 0.57 -12.40
N ILE A 59 22.76 -0.73 -12.63
CA ILE A 59 24.01 -1.46 -12.73
C ILE A 59 24.46 -1.20 -14.17
N PHE A 60 25.62 -0.56 -14.34
CA PHE A 60 26.28 -0.36 -15.63
C PHE A 60 27.00 -1.64 -16.04
#